data_AF-A0AB37KKC9-F1
#
_entry.id   AF-A0AB37KKC9-F1
#
_cell.length_a   1.000
_cell.length_b   1.000
_cell.length_c   1.000
_cell.angle_alpha   90.00
_cell.angle_beta   90.00
_cell.angle_gamma   90.00
#
_symmetry.space_group_name_H-M   'P 1'
#
loop_
_entity.id
_entity.type
_entity.pdbx_description
1 polymer ?
#
loop_
_entity_poly.entity_id
_entity_poly.type
_entity_poly.pdbx_seq_one_letter_code
_entity_poly.pdbx_strand_id
1 'polypeptide(L)'
;MYPRDFRLNKNVKNCIAVLLKYYRKQLKMKQKDFITYNNALICSMDSYSRIENLHPIKSDSIYIYLLHQIGATIEYDPAFWANLQPLFEQLLHDVTFYHIHNLQKTALKIKKLLPTDSSDIFVKEILDLCDLIPNYYAKCSDMSEEQFDKYMALLDIFTKPLKEIIKDMLFTYTVHRTRNAKKEQEIFEFLKINESDTPLNILNRSYMHFYRGWYLDCFRDSLELERIFIETENYNRLLDVYDAMALLYVELQKNQNNIYQQKLFKLVREHKDQLHKNKYLQSLYQCGMLYLEDKEYEQAYPFFVELADQDDYHYLPAALIANTICTLLDTKPDPAILKEVRYPKRFPQHVTQFHEYYRMKYSDVAAEKLEDFLVMKIAPTLAREDLYWEPFQMELENVLKITKHYYVKRKLKIK
;
A
#
# COMPACT_ATOMS: atom_id res chain seq x y z
N MET A 1 16.18 -38.82 17.68
CA MET A 1 15.81 -40.17 17.19
C MET A 1 14.40 -40.04 16.65
N TYR A 2 14.23 -39.93 15.33
CA TYR A 2 12.91 -39.67 14.71
C TYR A 2 12.00 -40.91 14.85
N PRO A 3 10.69 -40.74 15.13
CA PRO A 3 9.76 -41.85 15.17
C PRO A 3 9.75 -42.58 13.81
N ARG A 4 9.77 -43.92 13.86
CA ARG A 4 10.08 -44.82 12.73
C ARG A 4 9.11 -44.77 11.54
N ASP A 5 8.04 -43.99 11.58
CA ASP A 5 7.00 -43.96 10.53
C ASP A 5 6.80 -42.60 9.85
N PHE A 6 7.65 -41.60 10.12
CA PHE A 6 7.53 -40.30 9.46
C PHE A 6 8.10 -40.33 8.03
N ARG A 7 7.23 -40.46 7.02
CA ARG A 7 7.59 -40.28 5.60
C ARG A 7 7.18 -38.92 5.07
N LEU A 8 8.14 -38.21 4.50
CA LEU A 8 7.88 -36.94 3.82
C LEU A 8 7.08 -37.22 2.54
N ASN A 9 5.87 -36.68 2.47
CA ASN A 9 5.06 -36.77 1.25
C ASN A 9 5.65 -35.88 0.13
N LYS A 10 5.17 -36.09 -1.10
CA LYS A 10 5.66 -35.39 -2.30
C LYS A 10 5.59 -33.86 -2.17
N ASN A 11 4.50 -33.34 -1.61
CA ASN A 11 4.27 -31.90 -1.50
C ASN A 11 5.24 -31.26 -0.50
N VAL A 12 5.43 -31.87 0.67
CA VAL A 12 6.38 -31.39 1.68
C VAL A 12 7.80 -31.40 1.13
N LYS A 13 8.20 -32.44 0.39
CA LYS A 13 9.51 -32.49 -0.27
C LYS A 13 9.73 -31.36 -1.27
N ASN A 14 8.69 -30.99 -2.02
CA ASN A 14 8.76 -29.87 -2.95
C ASN A 14 8.88 -28.54 -2.21
N CYS A 15 8.13 -28.32 -1.12
CA CYS A 15 8.27 -27.13 -0.30
C CYS A 15 9.69 -27.01 0.30
N ILE A 16 10.23 -28.11 0.83
CA ILE A 16 11.62 -28.17 1.33
C ILE A 16 12.60 -27.85 0.20
N ALA A 17 12.39 -28.36 -1.01
CA ALA A 17 13.28 -28.08 -2.14
C ALA A 17 13.34 -26.59 -2.50
N VAL A 18 12.20 -25.89 -2.47
CA VAL A 18 12.15 -24.43 -2.68
C VAL A 18 12.96 -23.70 -1.62
N LEU A 19 12.74 -24.05 -0.35
CA LEU A 19 13.48 -23.48 0.80
C LEU A 19 14.99 -23.73 0.71
N LEU A 20 15.40 -24.97 0.42
CA LEU A 20 16.82 -25.33 0.27
C LEU A 20 17.49 -24.51 -0.84
N LYS A 21 16.83 -24.37 -1.99
CA LYS A 21 17.35 -23.58 -3.12
C LYS A 21 17.49 -22.11 -2.76
N TYR A 22 16.49 -21.54 -2.07
CA TYR A 22 16.52 -20.16 -1.60
C TYR A 22 17.68 -19.94 -0.61
N TYR A 23 17.72 -20.69 0.49
CA TYR A 23 18.72 -20.49 1.54
C TYR A 23 20.14 -20.81 1.10
N ARG A 24 20.35 -21.83 0.25
CA ARG A 24 21.67 -22.09 -0.36
C ARG A 24 22.17 -20.88 -1.15
N LYS A 25 21.30 -20.24 -1.94
CA LYS A 25 21.65 -19.04 -2.71
C LYS A 25 21.99 -17.87 -1.80
N GLN A 26 21.24 -17.67 -0.71
CA GLN A 26 21.55 -16.64 0.29
C GLN A 26 22.91 -16.85 0.95
N LEU A 27 23.26 -18.10 1.26
CA LEU A 27 24.59 -18.49 1.75
C LEU A 27 25.69 -18.44 0.67
N LYS A 28 25.33 -18.13 -0.60
CA LYS A 28 26.24 -18.12 -1.76
C LYS A 28 27.00 -19.43 -1.98
N MET A 29 26.43 -20.55 -1.53
CA MET A 29 27.04 -21.88 -1.64
C MET A 29 26.79 -22.48 -3.02
N LYS A 30 27.83 -23.08 -3.63
CA LYS A 30 27.64 -23.90 -4.83
C LYS A 30 26.99 -25.22 -4.44
N GLN A 31 26.28 -25.83 -5.38
CA GLN A 31 25.63 -27.13 -5.14
C GLN A 31 26.61 -28.19 -4.64
N LYS A 32 27.83 -28.25 -5.22
CA LYS A 32 28.89 -29.19 -4.83
C LYS A 32 29.26 -29.10 -3.35
N ASP A 33 29.35 -27.87 -2.84
CA ASP A 33 29.72 -27.63 -1.44
C ASP A 33 28.53 -27.96 -0.53
N PHE A 34 27.31 -27.64 -0.98
CA PHE A 34 26.08 -27.86 -0.23
C PHE A 34 25.71 -29.33 -0.02
N ILE A 35 26.07 -30.21 -0.97
CA ILE A 35 25.79 -31.66 -0.87
C ILE A 35 26.85 -32.42 -0.07
N THR A 36 27.82 -31.75 0.55
CA THR A 36 28.90 -32.37 1.32
C THR A 36 28.77 -32.01 2.79
N TYR A 37 28.67 -33.01 3.68
CA TYR A 37 28.60 -32.84 5.14
C TYR A 37 29.72 -33.64 5.81
N ASN A 38 30.56 -33.00 6.63
CA ASN A 38 31.69 -33.65 7.30
C ASN A 38 32.57 -34.49 6.37
N ASN A 39 32.93 -33.96 5.19
CA ASN A 39 33.68 -34.64 4.14
C ASN A 39 33.01 -35.90 3.52
N ALA A 40 31.73 -36.15 3.85
CA ALA A 40 30.91 -37.19 3.24
C ALA A 40 29.86 -36.58 2.30
N LEU A 41 29.60 -37.25 1.19
CA LEU A 41 28.59 -36.83 0.24
C LEU A 41 27.19 -37.20 0.75
N ILE A 42 26.31 -36.21 0.93
CA ILE A 42 24.90 -36.42 1.31
C ILE A 42 24.16 -37.13 0.16
N CYS A 43 24.35 -36.63 -1.06
CA CYS A 43 23.73 -37.17 -2.28
C CYS A 43 24.52 -36.77 -3.54
N SER A 44 24.26 -37.41 -4.68
CA SER A 44 24.91 -37.01 -5.94
C SER A 44 24.44 -35.63 -6.44
N MET A 45 25.30 -34.94 -7.20
CA MET A 45 24.96 -33.67 -7.87
C MET A 45 23.67 -33.76 -8.70
N ASP A 46 23.47 -34.87 -9.41
CA ASP A 46 22.26 -35.12 -10.19
C ASP A 46 21.02 -35.24 -9.30
N SER A 47 21.15 -35.90 -8.15
CA SER A 47 20.05 -36.05 -7.19
C SER A 47 19.65 -34.69 -6.61
N TYR A 48 20.63 -33.86 -6.22
CA TYR A 48 20.35 -32.52 -5.70
C TYR A 48 19.79 -31.58 -6.78
N SER A 49 20.32 -31.64 -8.00
CA SER A 49 19.78 -30.90 -9.15
C SER A 49 18.33 -31.26 -9.43
N ARG A 50 17.95 -32.54 -9.28
CA ARG A 50 16.55 -32.98 -9.37
C ARG A 50 15.70 -32.39 -8.24
N ILE A 51 16.20 -32.39 -6.99
CA ILE A 51 15.50 -31.77 -5.86
C ILE A 51 15.25 -30.28 -6.15
N GLU A 52 16.27 -29.48 -6.49
CA GLU A 52 16.13 -28.04 -6.76
C GLU A 52 15.20 -27.70 -7.94
N ASN A 53 14.98 -28.68 -8.83
CA ASN A 53 14.07 -28.59 -9.97
C ASN A 53 12.72 -29.27 -9.67
N LEU A 54 12.36 -29.45 -8.40
CA LEU A 54 11.06 -29.98 -7.95
C LEU A 54 10.75 -31.40 -8.42
N HIS A 55 11.79 -32.22 -8.60
CA HIS A 55 11.68 -33.65 -8.86
C HIS A 55 12.07 -34.42 -7.58
N PRO A 56 11.12 -34.69 -6.68
CA PRO A 56 11.43 -35.22 -5.37
C PRO A 56 11.96 -36.64 -5.45
N ILE A 57 12.92 -36.95 -4.57
CA ILE A 57 13.55 -38.27 -4.49
C ILE A 57 12.97 -39.08 -3.33
N LYS A 58 13.15 -40.41 -3.38
CA LYS A 58 12.55 -41.32 -2.40
C LYS A 58 13.11 -41.19 -0.98
N SER A 59 14.42 -40.91 -0.84
CA SER A 59 15.10 -40.92 0.46
C SER A 59 14.86 -39.64 1.27
N ASP A 60 14.16 -39.75 2.39
CA ASP A 60 13.85 -38.63 3.29
C ASP A 60 15.10 -38.14 4.04
N SER A 61 16.02 -39.05 4.37
CA SER A 61 17.28 -38.74 5.04
C SER A 61 18.11 -37.69 4.29
N ILE A 62 18.08 -37.71 2.95
CA ILE A 62 18.78 -36.71 2.13
C ILE A 62 18.22 -35.31 2.39
N TYR A 63 16.90 -35.15 2.47
CA TYR A 63 16.29 -33.85 2.78
C TYR A 63 16.67 -33.36 4.17
N ILE A 64 16.67 -34.26 5.17
CA ILE A 64 17.04 -33.92 6.55
C ILE A 64 18.49 -33.44 6.61
N TYR A 65 19.44 -34.16 6.01
CA TYR A 65 20.84 -33.74 6.00
C TYR A 65 21.08 -32.43 5.21
N LEU A 66 20.34 -32.20 4.13
CA LEU A 66 20.41 -30.94 3.39
C LEU A 66 19.86 -29.76 4.20
N LEU A 67 18.82 -29.96 5.03
CA LEU A 67 18.30 -28.93 5.93
C LEU A 67 19.33 -28.56 7.02
N HIS A 68 20.10 -29.53 7.51
CA HIS A 68 21.17 -29.27 8.48
C HIS A 68 22.24 -28.30 7.92
N GLN A 69 22.48 -28.30 6.61
CA GLN A 69 23.43 -27.37 5.96
C GLN A 69 23.02 -25.91 6.08
N ILE A 70 21.73 -25.64 6.29
CA ILE A 70 21.18 -24.29 6.50
C ILE A 70 20.78 -24.06 7.95
N GLY A 71 21.22 -24.92 8.88
CA GLY A 71 20.89 -24.79 10.30
C GLY A 71 19.39 -24.96 10.60
N ALA A 72 18.70 -25.78 9.80
CA ALA A 72 17.27 -26.01 9.92
C ALA A 72 16.93 -27.49 10.10
N THR A 73 15.76 -27.75 10.67
CA THR A 73 15.19 -29.09 10.81
C THR A 73 13.82 -29.16 10.15
N ILE A 74 13.25 -30.35 10.14
CA ILE A 74 11.86 -30.59 9.75
C ILE A 74 11.18 -31.47 10.80
N GLU A 75 10.13 -30.92 11.39
CA GLU A 75 9.22 -31.51 12.37
C GLU A 75 7.79 -31.29 11.83
N TYR A 76 7.54 -31.80 10.63
CA TYR A 76 6.25 -31.59 9.98
C TYR A 76 5.21 -32.56 10.51
N ASP A 77 4.28 -32.08 11.33
CA ASP A 77 3.09 -32.81 11.72
C ASP A 77 1.86 -32.25 10.97
N PRO A 78 1.26 -33.01 10.02
CA PRO A 78 0.07 -32.57 9.31
C PRO A 78 -1.08 -32.16 10.24
N ALA A 79 -1.25 -32.84 11.38
CA ALA A 79 -2.32 -32.54 12.34
C ALA A 79 -2.08 -31.20 13.03
N PHE A 80 -0.83 -30.93 13.44
CA PHE A 80 -0.42 -29.63 13.95
C PHE A 80 -0.71 -28.50 12.96
N TRP A 81 -0.30 -28.66 11.69
CA TRP A 81 -0.51 -27.64 10.66
C TRP A 81 -1.99 -27.45 10.31
N ALA A 82 -2.80 -28.51 10.35
CA ALA A 82 -4.24 -28.42 10.15
C ALA A 82 -4.93 -27.56 11.24
N ASN A 83 -4.44 -27.60 12.48
CA ASN A 83 -4.97 -26.77 13.57
C ASN A 83 -4.68 -25.27 13.41
N LEU A 84 -3.64 -24.90 12.64
CA LEU A 84 -3.32 -23.51 12.33
C LEU A 84 -4.10 -22.95 11.14
N GLN A 85 -4.65 -23.81 10.29
CA GLN A 85 -5.34 -23.40 9.06
C GLN A 85 -6.51 -22.42 9.31
N PRO A 86 -7.41 -22.64 10.31
CA PRO A 86 -8.46 -21.66 10.61
C PRO A 86 -7.92 -20.29 11.05
N LEU A 87 -6.74 -20.24 11.69
CA LEU A 87 -6.10 -18.98 12.08
C LEU A 87 -5.51 -18.25 10.87
N PHE A 88 -4.99 -18.96 9.88
CA PHE A 88 -4.56 -18.37 8.62
C PHE A 88 -5.74 -17.84 7.80
N GLU A 89 -6.86 -18.55 7.80
CA GLU A 89 -8.11 -18.08 7.20
C GLU A 89 -8.63 -16.83 7.91
N GLN A 90 -8.56 -16.78 9.25
CA GLN A 90 -8.89 -15.59 10.01
C GLN A 90 -7.96 -14.41 9.66
N LEU A 91 -6.65 -14.63 9.49
CA LEU A 91 -5.73 -13.58 9.03
C LEU A 91 -6.14 -13.06 7.65
N LEU A 92 -6.42 -13.95 6.69
CA LEU A 92 -6.86 -13.53 5.36
C LEU A 92 -8.17 -12.73 5.44
N HIS A 93 -9.13 -13.19 6.24
CA HIS A 93 -10.38 -12.48 6.48
C HIS A 93 -10.13 -11.09 7.06
N ASP A 94 -9.31 -10.98 8.11
CA ASP A 94 -8.99 -9.71 8.77
C ASP A 94 -8.29 -8.73 7.81
N VAL A 95 -7.39 -9.20 6.94
CA VAL A 95 -6.76 -8.37 5.90
C VAL A 95 -7.76 -7.97 4.83
N THR A 96 -8.54 -8.93 4.31
CA THR A 96 -9.52 -8.73 3.23
C THR A 96 -10.55 -7.69 3.64
N PHE A 97 -11.09 -7.80 4.85
CA PHE A 97 -12.15 -6.94 5.36
C PHE A 97 -11.63 -5.77 6.21
N TYR A 98 -10.32 -5.50 6.17
CA TYR A 98 -9.70 -4.35 6.84
C TYR A 98 -9.96 -4.29 8.36
N HIS A 99 -10.05 -5.45 9.01
CA HIS A 99 -10.19 -5.58 10.47
C HIS A 99 -8.82 -5.46 11.15
N ILE A 100 -8.14 -4.33 10.94
CA ILE A 100 -6.75 -4.10 11.33
C ILE A 100 -6.49 -4.36 12.83
N HIS A 101 -7.46 -4.03 13.69
CA HIS A 101 -7.37 -4.25 15.14
C HIS A 101 -7.27 -5.74 15.54
N ASN A 102 -7.78 -6.66 14.70
CA ASN A 102 -7.73 -8.10 14.96
C ASN A 102 -6.42 -8.74 14.51
N LEU A 103 -5.72 -8.16 13.52
CA LEU A 103 -4.51 -8.75 12.92
C LEU A 103 -3.45 -9.09 13.97
N GLN A 104 -3.12 -8.14 14.85
CA GLN A 104 -2.11 -8.37 15.89
C GLN A 104 -2.54 -9.48 16.86
N LYS A 105 -3.83 -9.56 17.20
CA LYS A 105 -4.37 -10.57 18.11
C LYS A 105 -4.30 -11.96 17.47
N THR A 106 -4.68 -12.08 16.20
CA THR A 106 -4.64 -13.35 15.45
C THR A 106 -3.20 -13.80 15.25
N ALA A 107 -2.29 -12.91 14.84
CA ALA A 107 -0.87 -13.21 14.70
C ALA A 107 -0.24 -13.68 16.01
N LEU A 108 -0.51 -12.99 17.13
CA LEU A 108 0.00 -13.41 18.45
C LEU A 108 -0.53 -14.77 18.90
N LYS A 109 -1.78 -15.13 18.55
CA LYS A 109 -2.30 -16.48 18.82
C LYS A 109 -1.51 -17.54 18.06
N ILE A 110 -1.23 -17.30 16.78
CA ILE A 110 -0.41 -18.21 15.97
C ILE A 110 1.00 -18.34 16.59
N LYS A 111 1.67 -17.22 16.89
CA LYS A 111 3.00 -17.25 17.53
C LYS A 111 3.03 -18.03 18.84
N LYS A 112 1.97 -17.98 19.65
CA LYS A 112 1.88 -18.74 20.92
C LYS A 112 1.74 -20.25 20.73
N LEU A 113 1.19 -20.68 19.60
CA LEU A 113 1.07 -22.10 19.24
C LEU A 113 2.35 -22.64 18.61
N LEU A 114 3.20 -21.76 18.09
CA LEU A 114 4.48 -22.11 17.48
C LEU A 114 5.60 -22.11 18.53
N PRO A 115 6.49 -23.12 18.54
CA PRO A 115 7.66 -23.13 19.41
C PRO A 115 8.65 -22.03 19.00
N THR A 116 8.91 -21.07 19.91
CA THR A 116 9.73 -19.87 19.61
C THR A 116 11.20 -20.18 19.30
N ASP A 117 11.76 -21.23 19.89
CA ASP A 117 13.16 -21.65 19.68
C ASP A 117 13.26 -22.80 18.66
N SER A 118 12.24 -23.00 17.83
CA SER A 118 12.22 -24.09 16.87
C SER A 118 13.25 -23.90 15.76
N SER A 119 14.00 -24.96 15.46
CA SER A 119 14.81 -25.05 14.25
C SER A 119 14.01 -25.46 13.02
N ASP A 120 12.73 -25.80 13.16
CA ASP A 120 11.86 -26.17 12.03
C ASP A 120 11.74 -25.01 11.05
N ILE A 121 12.05 -25.30 9.79
CA ILE A 121 12.13 -24.28 8.75
C ILE A 121 10.77 -23.62 8.47
N PHE A 122 9.67 -24.38 8.48
CA PHE A 122 8.34 -23.83 8.22
C PHE A 122 7.88 -22.97 9.39
N VAL A 123 8.15 -23.41 10.62
CA VAL A 123 7.84 -22.62 11.82
C VAL A 123 8.51 -21.24 11.76
N LYS A 124 9.79 -21.18 11.37
CA LYS A 124 10.52 -19.90 11.20
C LYS A 124 9.86 -18.98 10.19
N GLU A 125 9.48 -19.50 9.01
CA GLU A 125 8.82 -18.68 7.97
C GLU A 125 7.47 -18.13 8.43
N ILE A 126 6.69 -18.93 9.17
CA ILE A 126 5.38 -18.49 9.67
C ILE A 126 5.54 -17.47 10.80
N LEU A 127 6.54 -17.63 11.68
CA LEU A 127 6.86 -16.64 12.71
C LEU A 127 7.23 -15.28 12.09
N ASP A 128 8.07 -15.28 11.05
CA ASP A 128 8.43 -14.06 10.31
C ASP A 128 7.18 -13.37 9.72
N LEU A 129 6.28 -14.14 9.09
CA LEU A 129 5.02 -13.62 8.55
C LEU A 129 4.09 -13.06 9.65
N CYS A 130 4.06 -13.68 10.83
CA CYS A 130 3.26 -13.19 11.96
C CYS A 130 3.74 -11.83 12.48
N ASP A 131 5.00 -11.48 12.27
CA ASP A 131 5.50 -10.13 12.55
C ASP A 131 5.30 -9.19 11.35
N LEU A 132 5.52 -9.68 10.14
CA LEU A 132 5.46 -8.87 8.93
C LEU A 132 4.04 -8.40 8.58
N ILE A 133 3.05 -9.29 8.57
CA ILE A 133 1.68 -8.99 8.15
C ILE A 133 1.06 -7.85 8.99
N PRO A 134 1.06 -7.92 10.35
CA PRO A 134 0.51 -6.83 11.15
C PRO A 134 1.29 -5.52 10.98
N ASN A 135 2.63 -5.57 10.86
CA ASN A 135 3.43 -4.36 10.66
C ASN A 135 3.12 -3.68 9.31
N TYR A 136 2.91 -4.47 8.26
CA TYR A 136 2.56 -3.96 6.94
C TYR A 136 1.21 -3.24 6.95
N TYR A 137 0.14 -3.92 7.36
CA TYR A 137 -1.21 -3.35 7.29
C TYR A 137 -1.55 -2.38 8.43
N ALA A 138 -1.10 -2.65 9.66
CA ALA A 138 -1.49 -1.83 10.82
C ALA A 138 -0.55 -0.66 11.07
N LYS A 139 0.75 -0.80 10.74
CA LYS A 139 1.76 0.24 10.99
C LYS A 139 2.22 0.95 9.71
N CYS A 140 1.65 0.59 8.55
CA CYS A 140 2.06 1.12 7.25
C CYS A 140 3.58 0.98 7.03
N SER A 141 4.16 -0.12 7.52
CA SER A 141 5.58 -0.40 7.33
C SER A 141 5.77 -1.09 5.99
N ASP A 142 6.49 -0.46 5.08
CA ASP A 142 6.90 -1.11 3.83
C ASP A 142 7.77 -2.35 4.11
N MET A 143 7.68 -3.32 3.20
CA MET A 143 8.63 -4.44 3.15
C MET A 143 10.03 -3.96 2.75
N SER A 144 11.08 -4.61 3.26
CA SER A 144 12.42 -4.44 2.71
C SER A 144 12.56 -5.15 1.35
N GLU A 145 13.56 -4.75 0.55
CA GLU A 145 13.89 -5.43 -0.71
C GLU A 145 14.26 -6.91 -0.47
N GLU A 146 14.95 -7.20 0.64
CA GLU A 146 15.26 -8.57 1.07
C GLU A 146 13.99 -9.39 1.36
N GLN A 147 13.01 -8.79 2.05
CA GLN A 147 11.71 -9.44 2.31
C GLN A 147 10.95 -9.67 1.00
N PHE A 148 10.95 -8.70 0.09
CA PHE A 148 10.32 -8.85 -1.22
C PHE A 148 10.92 -10.03 -1.98
N ASP A 149 12.24 -10.09 -2.13
CA ASP A 149 12.93 -11.19 -2.83
C ASP A 149 12.71 -12.54 -2.17
N LYS A 150 12.71 -12.58 -0.82
CA LYS A 150 12.40 -13.78 -0.03
C LYS A 150 11.02 -14.32 -0.38
N TYR A 151 9.98 -13.51 -0.26
CA TYR A 151 8.61 -14.00 -0.44
C TYR A 151 8.23 -14.22 -1.91
N MET A 152 8.86 -13.52 -2.85
CA MET A 152 8.80 -13.89 -4.28
C MET A 152 9.32 -15.30 -4.54
N ALA A 153 10.42 -15.70 -3.89
CA ALA A 153 10.99 -17.03 -4.06
C ALA A 153 10.23 -18.13 -3.29
N LEU A 154 9.66 -17.79 -2.14
CA LEU A 154 9.03 -18.74 -1.22
C LEU A 154 7.51 -18.87 -1.39
N LEU A 155 6.85 -18.04 -2.21
CA LEU A 155 5.38 -17.95 -2.31
C LEU A 155 4.66 -19.31 -2.34
N ASP A 156 5.18 -20.26 -3.11
CA ASP A 156 4.52 -21.55 -3.34
C ASP A 156 4.60 -22.55 -2.17
N ILE A 157 5.38 -22.26 -1.13
CA ILE A 157 5.44 -23.12 0.05
C ILE A 157 4.26 -22.89 1.01
N PHE A 158 3.59 -21.74 0.90
CA PHE A 158 2.54 -21.32 1.83
C PHE A 158 1.16 -21.83 1.43
N THR A 159 0.29 -21.99 2.44
CA THR A 159 -1.13 -22.34 2.23
C THR A 159 -1.87 -21.19 1.53
N LYS A 160 -3.01 -21.50 0.91
CA LYS A 160 -3.81 -20.51 0.16
C LYS A 160 -4.03 -19.20 0.93
N PRO A 161 -4.46 -19.18 2.21
CA PRO A 161 -4.72 -17.91 2.88
C PRO A 161 -3.49 -17.01 2.99
N LEU A 162 -2.35 -17.57 3.38
CA LEU A 162 -1.10 -16.82 3.48
C LEU A 162 -0.58 -16.41 2.11
N LYS A 163 -0.69 -17.30 1.11
CA LYS A 163 -0.31 -17.00 -0.27
C LYS A 163 -1.06 -15.79 -0.81
N GLU A 164 -2.36 -15.70 -0.56
CA GLU A 164 -3.21 -14.60 -1.01
C GLU A 164 -2.83 -13.27 -0.34
N ILE A 165 -2.51 -13.27 0.96
CA ILE A 165 -1.98 -12.10 1.66
C ILE A 165 -0.62 -11.68 1.09
N ILE A 166 0.29 -12.64 0.88
CA ILE A 166 1.63 -12.36 0.35
C ILE A 166 1.56 -11.78 -1.06
N LYS A 167 0.68 -12.30 -1.94
CA LYS A 167 0.45 -11.74 -3.27
C LYS A 167 0.06 -10.26 -3.20
N ASP A 168 -0.89 -9.92 -2.33
CA ASP A 168 -1.34 -8.55 -2.13
C ASP A 168 -0.19 -7.63 -1.69
N MET A 169 0.58 -8.06 -0.70
CA MET A 169 1.75 -7.32 -0.21
C MET A 169 2.81 -7.11 -1.30
N LEU A 170 3.17 -8.16 -2.03
CA LEU A 170 4.20 -8.10 -3.10
C LEU A 170 3.75 -7.23 -4.27
N PHE A 171 2.49 -7.32 -4.67
CA PHE A 171 1.94 -6.52 -5.75
C PHE A 171 1.87 -5.04 -5.38
N THR A 172 1.30 -4.74 -4.22
CA THR A 172 1.18 -3.36 -3.70
C THR A 172 2.55 -2.71 -3.52
N TYR A 173 3.52 -3.45 -2.98
CA TYR A 173 4.92 -2.99 -2.91
C TYR A 173 5.47 -2.59 -4.28
N THR A 174 5.22 -3.42 -5.31
CA THR A 174 5.71 -3.18 -6.66
C THR A 174 5.11 -1.91 -7.27
N VAL A 175 3.79 -1.71 -7.13
CA VAL A 175 3.08 -0.52 -7.65
C VAL A 175 3.63 0.76 -7.01
N HIS A 176 3.81 0.78 -5.68
CA HIS A 176 4.28 1.98 -4.99
C HIS A 176 5.76 2.30 -5.26
N ARG A 177 6.63 1.29 -5.33
CA ARG A 177 8.09 1.49 -5.46
C ARG A 177 8.56 1.71 -6.89
N THR A 178 8.00 0.97 -7.84
CA THR A 178 8.61 0.89 -9.17
C THR A 178 8.01 1.89 -10.16
N ARG A 179 6.73 2.26 -9.98
CA ARG A 179 5.97 3.14 -10.89
C ARG A 179 6.24 2.77 -12.36
N ASN A 180 6.27 1.47 -12.65
CA ASN A 180 6.70 0.92 -13.93
C ASN A 180 5.71 -0.16 -14.37
N ALA A 181 4.86 0.22 -15.32
CA ALA A 181 3.78 -0.62 -15.83
C ALA A 181 4.25 -1.96 -16.41
N LYS A 182 5.49 -2.08 -16.89
CA LYS A 182 6.04 -3.35 -17.39
C LYS A 182 6.37 -4.28 -16.23
N LYS A 183 7.10 -3.78 -15.23
CA LYS A 183 7.45 -4.56 -14.03
C LYS A 183 6.20 -4.96 -13.23
N GLU A 184 5.22 -4.07 -13.14
CA GLU A 184 3.92 -4.36 -12.54
C GLU A 184 3.21 -5.53 -13.25
N GLN A 185 3.28 -5.62 -14.59
CA GLN A 185 2.75 -6.77 -15.33
C GLN A 185 3.45 -8.08 -14.98
N GLU A 186 4.79 -8.05 -15.01
CA GLU A 186 5.61 -9.24 -14.82
C GLU A 186 5.33 -9.84 -13.44
N ILE A 187 5.21 -8.98 -12.42
CA ILE A 187 4.84 -9.39 -11.07
C ILE A 187 3.39 -9.86 -11.01
N PHE A 188 2.44 -9.15 -11.63
CA PHE A 188 1.03 -9.55 -11.67
C PHE A 188 0.81 -10.96 -12.25
N GLU A 189 1.49 -11.25 -13.37
CA GLU A 189 1.46 -12.55 -14.03
C GLU A 189 2.18 -13.64 -13.21
N PHE A 190 3.37 -13.33 -12.69
CA PHE A 190 4.12 -14.25 -11.84
C PHE A 190 3.33 -14.67 -10.60
N LEU A 191 2.70 -13.70 -9.94
CA LEU A 191 1.86 -13.93 -8.75
C LEU A 191 0.52 -14.59 -9.09
N LYS A 192 0.17 -14.72 -10.38
CA LYS A 192 -1.11 -15.28 -10.84
C LYS A 192 -2.31 -14.61 -10.17
N ILE A 193 -2.28 -13.29 -10.06
CA ILE A 193 -3.36 -12.53 -9.42
C ILE A 193 -4.67 -12.72 -10.19
N ASN A 194 -4.60 -12.83 -11.52
CA ASN A 194 -5.76 -13.08 -12.38
C ASN A 194 -6.55 -14.35 -12.02
N GLU A 195 -5.88 -15.38 -11.46
CA GLU A 195 -6.48 -16.66 -11.06
C GLU A 195 -7.05 -16.64 -9.62
N SER A 196 -6.90 -15.51 -8.91
CA SER A 196 -7.30 -15.42 -7.50
C SER A 196 -8.81 -15.22 -7.36
N ASP A 197 -9.40 -15.91 -6.40
CA ASP A 197 -10.83 -15.89 -6.06
C ASP A 197 -11.12 -15.16 -4.74
N THR A 198 -10.10 -14.58 -4.11
CA THR A 198 -10.26 -13.82 -2.87
C THR A 198 -10.61 -12.36 -3.18
N PRO A 199 -11.54 -11.73 -2.43
CA PRO A 199 -11.86 -10.32 -2.65
C PRO A 199 -10.63 -9.39 -2.56
N LEU A 200 -9.66 -9.76 -1.73
CA LEU A 200 -8.38 -9.05 -1.60
C LEU A 200 -7.63 -8.93 -2.93
N ASN A 201 -7.43 -10.05 -3.63
CA ASN A 201 -6.69 -10.05 -4.90
C ASN A 201 -7.57 -9.73 -6.11
N ILE A 202 -8.90 -9.91 -6.04
CA ILE A 202 -9.82 -9.37 -7.04
C ILE A 202 -9.76 -7.83 -7.05
N LEU A 203 -9.59 -7.18 -5.89
CA LEU A 203 -9.37 -5.74 -5.83
C LEU A 203 -8.08 -5.33 -6.58
N ASN A 204 -6.96 -6.03 -6.33
CA ASN A 204 -5.70 -5.81 -7.07
C ASN A 204 -5.86 -6.06 -8.58
N ARG A 205 -6.62 -7.08 -8.96
CA ARG A 205 -6.96 -7.38 -10.36
C ARG A 205 -7.74 -6.24 -11.01
N SER A 206 -8.76 -5.72 -10.33
CA SER A 206 -9.56 -4.58 -10.81
C SER A 206 -8.70 -3.34 -11.04
N TYR A 207 -7.83 -2.99 -10.08
CA TYR A 207 -6.88 -1.87 -10.24
C TYR A 207 -5.95 -2.08 -11.44
N MET A 208 -5.42 -3.29 -11.63
CA MET A 208 -4.55 -3.58 -12.76
C MET A 208 -5.29 -3.47 -14.10
N HIS A 209 -6.54 -3.93 -14.16
CA HIS A 209 -7.39 -3.78 -15.33
C HIS A 209 -7.65 -2.31 -15.69
N PHE A 210 -7.86 -1.44 -14.70
CA PHE A 210 -7.98 0.01 -14.92
C PHE A 210 -6.73 0.59 -15.58
N TYR A 211 -5.54 0.38 -15.01
CA TYR A 211 -4.29 0.92 -15.56
C TYR A 211 -3.93 0.35 -16.95
N ARG A 212 -4.48 -0.81 -17.31
CA ARG A 212 -4.33 -1.42 -18.63
C ARG A 212 -5.31 -0.91 -19.68
N GLY A 213 -6.31 -0.11 -19.27
CA GLY A 213 -7.43 0.25 -20.14
C GLY A 213 -8.42 -0.90 -20.37
N TRP A 214 -8.37 -1.98 -19.59
CA TRP A 214 -9.32 -3.10 -19.64
C TRP A 214 -10.55 -2.78 -18.79
N TYR A 215 -11.20 -1.69 -19.18
CA TYR A 215 -12.24 -1.04 -18.39
C TYR A 215 -13.46 -1.91 -18.12
N LEU A 216 -13.84 -2.80 -19.05
CA LEU A 216 -14.94 -3.74 -18.85
C LEU A 216 -14.62 -4.80 -17.77
N ASP A 217 -13.39 -5.31 -17.75
CA ASP A 217 -12.97 -6.28 -16.73
C ASP A 217 -12.85 -5.61 -15.35
N CYS A 218 -12.30 -4.39 -15.30
CA CYS A 218 -12.31 -3.56 -14.10
C CYS A 218 -13.73 -3.35 -13.56
N PHE A 219 -14.67 -2.97 -14.43
CA PHE A 219 -16.06 -2.77 -14.05
C PHE A 219 -16.71 -4.05 -13.52
N ARG A 220 -16.50 -5.20 -14.18
CA ARG A 220 -17.02 -6.51 -13.75
C ARG A 220 -16.50 -6.88 -12.35
N ASP A 221 -15.20 -6.78 -12.13
CA ASP A 221 -14.58 -7.10 -10.86
C ASP A 221 -15.08 -6.17 -9.74
N SER A 222 -15.20 -4.87 -10.04
CA SER A 222 -15.71 -3.88 -9.09
C SER A 222 -17.18 -4.12 -8.71
N LEU A 223 -18.04 -4.55 -9.64
CA LEU A 223 -19.43 -4.93 -9.32
C LEU A 223 -19.51 -6.17 -8.42
N GLU A 224 -18.65 -7.16 -8.65
CA GLU A 224 -18.56 -8.34 -7.79
C GLU A 224 -18.16 -7.95 -6.36
N LEU A 225 -17.13 -7.11 -6.23
CA LEU A 225 -16.65 -6.60 -4.95
C LEU A 225 -17.68 -5.71 -4.24
N GLU A 226 -18.37 -4.83 -4.98
CA GLU A 226 -19.45 -3.99 -4.46
C GLU A 226 -20.51 -4.87 -3.78
N ARG A 227 -20.97 -5.93 -4.46
CA ARG A 227 -21.96 -6.87 -3.91
C ARG A 227 -21.46 -7.52 -2.61
N ILE A 228 -20.23 -8.04 -2.61
CA ILE A 228 -19.62 -8.70 -1.45
C ILE A 228 -19.52 -7.76 -0.25
N PHE A 229 -19.06 -6.53 -0.47
CA PHE A 229 -18.86 -5.57 0.62
C PHE A 229 -20.15 -4.93 1.13
N ILE A 230 -21.20 -4.84 0.30
CA ILE A 230 -22.54 -4.50 0.77
C ILE A 230 -23.11 -5.62 1.65
N GLU A 231 -23.06 -6.87 1.19
CA GLU A 231 -23.58 -8.05 1.93
C GLU A 231 -22.88 -8.26 3.27
N THR A 232 -21.61 -7.86 3.38
CA THR A 232 -20.80 -7.98 4.60
C THR A 232 -20.73 -6.70 5.43
N GLU A 233 -21.46 -5.65 5.05
CA GLU A 233 -21.43 -4.32 5.67
C GLU A 233 -19.99 -3.76 5.81
N ASN A 234 -19.11 -4.09 4.87
CA ASN A 234 -17.72 -3.67 4.90
C ASN A 234 -17.51 -2.30 4.24
N TYR A 235 -17.83 -1.24 4.97
CA TYR A 235 -17.74 0.12 4.44
C TYR A 235 -16.31 0.55 4.09
N ASN A 236 -15.29 0.04 4.80
CA ASN A 236 -13.89 0.36 4.51
C ASN A 236 -13.45 -0.12 3.11
N ARG A 237 -13.86 -1.33 2.71
CA ARG A 237 -13.54 -1.87 1.38
C ARG A 237 -14.52 -1.41 0.31
N LEU A 238 -15.75 -1.08 0.69
CA LEU A 238 -16.69 -0.46 -0.23
C LEU A 238 -16.21 0.91 -0.72
N LEU A 239 -15.49 1.68 0.12
CA LEU A 239 -14.79 2.89 -0.31
C LEU A 239 -13.77 2.60 -1.42
N ASP A 240 -12.92 1.58 -1.26
CA ASP A 240 -11.90 1.20 -2.25
C ASP A 240 -12.53 0.92 -3.63
N VAL A 241 -13.69 0.26 -3.63
CA VAL A 241 -14.45 -0.04 -4.85
C VAL A 241 -15.08 1.22 -5.44
N TYR A 242 -15.75 2.05 -4.62
CA TYR A 242 -16.38 3.27 -5.11
C TYR A 242 -15.36 4.28 -5.65
N ASP A 243 -14.19 4.37 -5.05
CA ASP A 243 -13.08 5.20 -5.56
C ASP A 243 -12.64 4.69 -6.95
N ALA A 244 -12.40 3.39 -7.09
CA ALA A 244 -12.01 2.80 -8.37
C ALA A 244 -13.08 3.00 -9.46
N MET A 245 -14.36 2.83 -9.11
CA MET A 245 -15.46 3.03 -10.04
C MET A 245 -15.68 4.51 -10.38
N ALA A 246 -15.51 5.42 -9.43
CA ALA A 246 -15.59 6.85 -9.68
C ALA A 246 -14.52 7.29 -10.69
N LEU A 247 -13.26 6.84 -10.51
CA LEU A 247 -12.16 7.09 -11.45
C LEU A 247 -12.44 6.52 -12.85
N LEU A 248 -13.00 5.31 -12.92
CA LEU A 248 -13.41 4.69 -14.18
C LEU A 248 -14.45 5.53 -14.93
N TYR A 249 -15.43 6.08 -14.22
CA TYR A 249 -16.45 6.95 -14.80
C TYR A 249 -15.87 8.28 -15.28
N VAL A 250 -14.96 8.90 -14.51
CA VAL A 250 -14.27 10.13 -14.93
C VAL A 250 -13.49 9.90 -16.23
N GLU A 251 -12.87 8.74 -16.39
CA GLU A 251 -12.12 8.40 -17.61
C GLU A 251 -13.02 8.14 -18.82
N LEU A 252 -14.12 7.39 -18.63
CA LEU A 252 -15.00 6.94 -19.73
C LEU A 252 -16.12 7.91 -20.11
N GLN A 253 -16.65 8.66 -19.14
CA GLN A 253 -17.87 9.46 -19.28
C GLN A 253 -17.68 10.87 -18.70
N LYS A 254 -16.67 11.59 -19.21
CA LYS A 254 -16.41 12.99 -18.85
C LYS A 254 -17.71 13.82 -18.96
N ASN A 255 -18.04 14.54 -17.89
CA ASN A 255 -19.21 15.43 -17.77
C ASN A 255 -20.58 14.73 -17.62
N GLN A 256 -20.65 13.45 -17.25
CA GLN A 256 -21.91 12.80 -16.83
C GLN A 256 -22.00 12.65 -15.32
N ASN A 257 -23.23 12.56 -14.81
CA ASN A 257 -23.49 12.39 -13.39
C ASN A 257 -22.96 11.02 -12.91
N ASN A 258 -21.88 11.06 -12.12
CA ASN A 258 -21.20 9.87 -11.66
C ASN A 258 -21.93 9.28 -10.45
N ILE A 259 -22.70 8.22 -10.68
CA ILE A 259 -23.45 7.52 -9.61
C ILE A 259 -22.53 6.99 -8.52
N TYR A 260 -21.30 6.59 -8.85
CA TYR A 260 -20.34 6.06 -7.89
C TYR A 260 -19.69 7.16 -7.04
N GLN A 261 -19.49 8.36 -7.59
CA GLN A 261 -19.14 9.55 -6.82
C GLN A 261 -20.22 9.89 -5.79
N GLN A 262 -21.50 9.84 -6.16
CA GLN A 262 -22.58 10.06 -5.19
C GLN A 262 -22.63 8.98 -4.10
N LYS A 263 -22.44 7.70 -4.48
CA LYS A 263 -22.36 6.59 -3.52
C LYS A 263 -21.19 6.78 -2.55
N LEU A 264 -20.02 7.19 -3.05
CA LEU A 264 -18.85 7.52 -2.24
C LEU A 264 -19.16 8.64 -1.23
N PHE A 265 -19.71 9.76 -1.70
CA PHE A 265 -20.05 10.90 -0.84
C PHE A 265 -21.04 10.53 0.25
N LYS A 266 -22.06 9.77 -0.12
CA LYS A 266 -23.07 9.26 0.82
C LYS A 266 -22.42 8.34 1.86
N LEU A 267 -21.57 7.42 1.44
CA LEU A 267 -20.92 6.46 2.34
C LEU A 267 -20.02 7.17 3.36
N VAL A 268 -19.20 8.12 2.91
CA VAL A 268 -18.31 8.92 3.78
C VAL A 268 -19.10 9.71 4.81
N ARG A 269 -20.25 10.27 4.42
CA ARG A 269 -21.11 11.06 5.30
C ARG A 269 -21.88 10.22 6.31
N GLU A 270 -22.52 9.15 5.87
CA GLU A 270 -23.44 8.35 6.69
C GLU A 270 -22.73 7.34 7.60
N HIS A 271 -21.53 6.90 7.21
CA HIS A 271 -20.81 5.82 7.91
C HIS A 271 -19.48 6.26 8.52
N LYS A 272 -19.22 7.57 8.64
CA LYS A 272 -17.98 8.15 9.21
C LYS A 272 -17.45 7.39 10.44
N ASP A 273 -18.30 7.16 11.43
CA ASP A 273 -17.90 6.56 12.72
C ASP A 273 -17.55 5.06 12.63
N GLN A 274 -17.88 4.42 11.52
CA GLN A 274 -17.61 3.00 11.25
C GLN A 274 -16.35 2.83 10.40
N LEU A 275 -15.86 3.91 9.79
CA LEU A 275 -14.68 3.89 8.95
C LEU A 275 -13.41 3.90 9.81
N HIS A 276 -12.42 3.14 9.36
CA HIS A 276 -11.10 3.25 9.93
C HIS A 276 -10.52 4.64 9.62
N LYS A 277 -9.85 5.26 10.60
CA LYS A 277 -9.34 6.64 10.50
C LYS A 277 -8.59 6.90 9.19
N ASN A 278 -7.64 6.04 8.82
CA ASN A 278 -6.85 6.25 7.58
C ASN A 278 -7.70 6.19 6.31
N LYS A 279 -8.72 5.30 6.27
CA LYS A 279 -9.63 5.20 5.12
C LYS A 279 -10.51 6.43 5.04
N TYR A 280 -11.04 6.87 6.17
CA TYR A 280 -11.82 8.10 6.24
C TYR A 280 -11.03 9.32 5.74
N LEU A 281 -9.80 9.52 6.22
CA LEU A 281 -8.95 10.64 5.79
C LEU A 281 -8.62 10.57 4.29
N GLN A 282 -8.32 9.38 3.77
CA GLN A 282 -8.12 9.17 2.32
C GLN A 282 -9.38 9.54 1.53
N SER A 283 -10.56 9.13 1.99
CA SER A 283 -11.81 9.44 1.32
C SER A 283 -12.21 10.91 1.44
N LEU A 284 -11.88 11.61 2.53
CA LEU A 284 -12.03 13.08 2.59
C LEU A 284 -11.24 13.75 1.48
N TYR A 285 -9.97 13.37 1.31
CA TYR A 285 -9.14 13.90 0.22
C TYR A 285 -9.76 13.60 -1.15
N GLN A 286 -10.14 12.35 -1.40
CA GLN A 286 -10.73 11.92 -2.67
C GLN A 286 -12.03 12.68 -2.99
N CYS A 287 -12.92 12.81 -1.99
CA CYS A 287 -14.17 13.55 -2.16
C CYS A 287 -13.92 15.04 -2.47
N GLY A 288 -13.00 15.67 -1.73
CA GLY A 288 -12.61 17.05 -1.97
C GLY A 288 -12.02 17.25 -3.37
N MET A 289 -11.18 16.33 -3.83
CA MET A 289 -10.59 16.38 -5.17
C MET A 289 -11.63 16.21 -6.28
N LEU A 290 -12.58 15.29 -6.14
CA LEU A 290 -13.65 15.10 -7.13
C LEU A 290 -14.50 16.38 -7.29
N TYR A 291 -14.91 17.00 -6.18
CA TYR A 291 -15.60 18.29 -6.24
C TYR A 291 -14.72 19.41 -6.81
N LEU A 292 -13.42 19.41 -6.50
CA LEU A 292 -12.48 20.40 -7.02
C LEU A 292 -12.31 20.28 -8.56
N GLU A 293 -12.22 19.06 -9.08
CA GLU A 293 -12.15 18.78 -10.53
C GLU A 293 -13.41 19.25 -11.26
N ASP A 294 -14.58 19.06 -10.64
CA ASP A 294 -15.88 19.54 -11.12
C ASP A 294 -16.08 21.05 -10.91
N LYS A 295 -15.10 21.75 -10.30
CA LYS A 295 -15.14 23.18 -9.92
C LYS A 295 -16.27 23.54 -8.95
N GLU A 296 -16.78 22.55 -8.21
CA GLU A 296 -17.74 22.69 -7.12
C GLU A 296 -17.00 23.09 -5.82
N TYR A 297 -16.41 24.29 -5.82
CA TYR A 297 -15.49 24.72 -4.76
C TYR A 297 -16.14 24.81 -3.38
N GLU A 298 -17.41 25.22 -3.30
CA GLU A 298 -18.14 25.31 -2.02
C GLU A 298 -18.32 23.93 -1.38
N GLN A 299 -18.53 22.90 -2.20
CA GLN A 299 -18.66 21.51 -1.78
C GLN A 299 -17.31 20.88 -1.46
N ALA A 300 -16.25 21.23 -2.20
CA ALA A 300 -14.90 20.73 -1.97
C ALA A 300 -14.31 21.23 -0.64
N TYR A 301 -14.52 22.51 -0.33
CA TYR A 301 -13.95 23.19 0.83
C TYR A 301 -14.09 22.44 2.18
N PRO A 302 -15.29 22.02 2.63
CA PRO A 302 -15.46 21.38 3.93
C PRO A 302 -14.66 20.07 4.08
N PHE A 303 -14.44 19.32 2.99
CA PHE A 303 -13.62 18.09 3.04
C PHE A 303 -12.16 18.40 3.38
N PHE A 304 -11.58 19.43 2.76
CA PHE A 304 -10.19 19.81 3.01
C PHE A 304 -10.00 20.48 4.38
N VAL A 305 -10.99 21.24 4.86
CA VAL A 305 -10.98 21.80 6.22
C VAL A 305 -10.98 20.67 7.25
N GLU A 306 -11.89 19.69 7.10
CA GLU A 306 -11.96 18.56 8.01
C GLU A 306 -10.70 17.69 7.97
N LEU A 307 -10.14 17.45 6.78
CA LEU A 307 -8.88 16.73 6.62
C LEU A 307 -7.72 17.46 7.33
N ALA A 308 -7.62 18.78 7.17
CA ALA A 308 -6.61 19.60 7.82
C ALA A 308 -6.74 19.60 9.34
N ASP A 309 -7.96 19.55 9.87
CA ASP A 309 -8.20 19.48 11.31
C ASP A 309 -7.72 18.14 11.90
N GLN A 310 -7.99 17.02 11.21
CA GLN A 310 -7.79 15.68 11.76
C GLN A 310 -6.41 15.04 11.49
N ASP A 311 -5.66 15.53 10.50
CA ASP A 311 -4.41 14.91 10.05
C ASP A 311 -3.22 15.87 10.04
N ASP A 312 -2.45 15.88 11.13
CA ASP A 312 -1.20 16.65 11.20
C ASP A 312 -0.13 16.20 10.18
N TYR A 313 -0.21 14.96 9.65
CA TYR A 313 0.75 14.42 8.69
C TYR A 313 0.47 14.94 7.27
N HIS A 314 -0.80 15.12 6.90
CA HIS A 314 -1.22 15.63 5.59
C HIS A 314 -1.88 17.01 5.67
N TYR A 315 -1.74 17.70 6.81
CA TYR A 315 -2.29 19.03 7.08
C TYR A 315 -1.98 20.02 5.95
N LEU A 316 -0.70 20.14 5.59
CA LEU A 316 -0.22 21.24 4.76
C LEU A 316 -0.81 21.19 3.33
N PRO A 317 -0.80 20.04 2.62
CA PRO A 317 -1.52 19.93 1.35
C PRO A 317 -3.00 20.30 1.44
N ALA A 318 -3.73 19.78 2.44
CA ALA A 318 -5.16 20.04 2.60
C ALA A 318 -5.44 21.53 2.88
N ALA A 319 -4.66 22.13 3.79
CA ALA A 319 -4.77 23.54 4.13
C ALA A 319 -4.48 24.45 2.93
N LEU A 320 -3.48 24.13 2.11
CA LEU A 320 -3.16 24.93 0.91
C LEU A 320 -4.26 24.86 -0.15
N ILE A 321 -4.83 23.68 -0.40
CA ILE A 321 -5.96 23.54 -1.30
C ILE A 321 -7.15 24.34 -0.78
N ALA A 322 -7.48 24.21 0.52
CA ALA A 322 -8.57 24.95 1.14
C ALA A 322 -8.38 26.48 1.07
N ASN A 323 -7.17 26.99 1.32
CA ASN A 323 -6.86 28.42 1.19
C ASN A 323 -6.93 28.91 -0.27
N THR A 324 -6.55 28.06 -1.23
CA THR A 324 -6.71 28.35 -2.66
C THR A 324 -8.18 28.46 -3.01
N ILE A 325 -9.02 27.55 -2.51
CA ILE A 325 -10.48 27.59 -2.66
C ILE A 325 -11.05 28.88 -2.05
N CYS A 326 -10.64 29.28 -0.84
CA CYS A 326 -11.05 30.55 -0.25
C CYS A 326 -10.74 31.75 -1.14
N THR A 327 -9.61 31.71 -1.84
CA THR A 327 -9.23 32.78 -2.77
C THR A 327 -10.09 32.78 -4.03
N LEU A 328 -10.44 31.61 -4.56
CA LEU A 328 -11.35 31.49 -5.70
C LEU A 328 -12.77 31.96 -5.37
N LEU A 329 -13.23 31.70 -4.15
CA LEU A 329 -14.55 32.07 -3.65
C LEU A 329 -14.61 33.48 -3.05
N ASP A 330 -13.47 34.15 -2.87
CA ASP A 330 -13.35 35.41 -2.12
C ASP A 330 -13.94 35.33 -0.70
N THR A 331 -13.59 34.26 0.03
CA THR A 331 -14.09 33.98 1.38
C THR A 331 -12.98 33.95 2.42
N LYS A 332 -13.38 34.06 3.70
CA LYS A 332 -12.47 33.91 4.83
C LYS A 332 -12.24 32.43 5.15
N PRO A 333 -11.00 32.02 5.44
CA PRO A 333 -10.67 30.65 5.79
C PRO A 333 -11.15 30.29 7.19
N ASP A 334 -11.34 29.00 7.40
CA ASP A 334 -11.55 28.41 8.71
C ASP A 334 -10.24 28.47 9.53
N PRO A 335 -10.27 28.77 10.84
CA PRO A 335 -9.07 28.74 11.68
C PRO A 335 -8.28 27.43 11.61
N ALA A 336 -8.94 26.29 11.38
CA ALA A 336 -8.30 24.98 11.27
C ALA A 336 -7.25 24.92 10.15
N ILE A 337 -7.43 25.67 9.05
CA ILE A 337 -6.50 25.69 7.91
C ILE A 337 -5.41 26.77 8.02
N LEU A 338 -5.36 27.52 9.14
CA LEU A 338 -4.35 28.53 9.43
C LEU A 338 -3.47 28.22 10.67
N LYS A 339 -3.63 27.04 11.28
CA LYS A 339 -2.81 26.58 12.43
C LYS A 339 -1.33 26.46 12.08
N GLU A 340 -0.47 26.53 13.10
CA GLU A 340 0.96 26.30 12.90
C GLU A 340 1.24 24.86 12.46
N VAL A 341 2.19 24.72 11.53
CA VAL A 341 2.59 23.41 10.99
C VAL A 341 3.37 22.64 12.05
N ARG A 342 2.83 21.51 12.52
CA ARG A 342 3.46 20.69 13.56
C ARG A 342 4.75 20.01 13.11
N TYR A 343 4.84 19.61 11.83
CA TYR A 343 5.98 18.87 11.27
C TYR A 343 6.57 19.54 10.01
N PRO A 344 7.07 20.78 10.09
CA PRO A 344 7.41 21.57 8.91
C PRO A 344 8.56 20.98 8.09
N LYS A 345 9.51 20.28 8.74
CA LYS A 345 10.69 19.68 8.08
C LYS A 345 10.36 18.55 7.11
N ARG A 346 9.12 18.06 7.08
CA ARG A 346 8.69 16.98 6.18
C ARG A 346 8.24 17.48 4.82
N PHE A 347 7.99 18.77 4.70
CA PHE A 347 7.49 19.37 3.47
C PHE A 347 8.61 20.16 2.78
N PRO A 348 8.57 20.28 1.44
CA PRO A 348 9.45 21.20 0.74
C PRO A 348 9.30 22.64 1.26
N GLN A 349 10.39 23.39 1.20
CA GLN A 349 10.45 24.74 1.75
C GLN A 349 9.40 25.67 1.12
N HIS A 350 9.18 25.59 -0.19
CA HIS A 350 8.19 26.43 -0.87
C HIS A 350 6.76 26.19 -0.35
N VAL A 351 6.41 24.95 0.01
CA VAL A 351 5.08 24.58 0.52
C VAL A 351 4.82 25.23 1.89
N THR A 352 5.82 25.17 2.78
CA THR A 352 5.73 25.80 4.10
C THR A 352 5.69 27.32 4.01
N GLN A 353 6.45 27.91 3.08
CA GLN A 353 6.40 29.35 2.81
C GLN A 353 5.05 29.78 2.23
N PHE A 354 4.46 28.99 1.33
CA PHE A 354 3.16 29.30 0.73
C PHE A 354 2.04 29.32 1.80
N HIS A 355 2.12 28.40 2.76
CA HIS A 355 1.19 28.39 3.90
C HIS A 355 1.39 29.60 4.83
N GLU A 356 2.65 29.97 5.11
CA GLU A 356 2.94 31.17 5.89
C GLU A 356 2.41 32.44 5.22
N TYR A 357 2.50 32.52 3.88
CA TYR A 357 1.87 33.59 3.12
C TYR A 357 0.36 33.67 3.38
N TYR A 358 -0.35 32.54 3.38
CA TYR A 358 -1.78 32.55 3.71
C TYR A 358 -2.05 33.01 5.14
N ARG A 359 -1.26 32.57 6.12
CA ARG A 359 -1.36 33.08 7.50
C ARG A 359 -1.17 34.59 7.57
N MET A 360 -0.19 35.14 6.85
CA MET A 360 0.03 36.59 6.75
C MET A 360 -1.15 37.31 6.08
N LYS A 361 -1.63 36.79 4.94
CA LYS A 361 -2.76 37.35 4.18
C LYS A 361 -4.00 37.54 5.04
N TYR A 362 -4.29 36.57 5.91
CA TYR A 362 -5.45 36.58 6.79
C TYR A 362 -5.17 37.14 8.20
N SER A 363 -4.02 37.79 8.41
CA SER A 363 -3.62 38.48 9.65
C SER A 363 -3.42 39.99 9.46
N ASP A 364 -4.16 40.61 8.54
CA ASP A 364 -4.14 42.06 8.24
C ASP A 364 -2.76 42.62 7.84
N VAL A 365 -1.90 41.79 7.24
CA VAL A 365 -0.61 42.24 6.71
C VAL A 365 -0.83 43.08 5.44
N ALA A 366 -0.13 44.21 5.34
CA ALA A 366 -0.21 45.12 4.20
C ALA A 366 0.16 44.43 2.86
N ALA A 367 -0.52 44.81 1.78
CA ALA A 367 -0.39 44.20 0.46
C ALA A 367 1.05 44.25 -0.08
N GLU A 368 1.81 45.31 0.19
CA GLU A 368 3.20 45.45 -0.21
C GLU A 368 4.09 44.40 0.46
N LYS A 369 3.84 44.09 1.74
CA LYS A 369 4.58 43.03 2.46
C LYS A 369 4.23 41.64 1.95
N LEU A 370 2.96 41.43 1.57
CA LEU A 370 2.51 40.18 0.94
C LEU A 370 3.16 39.99 -0.43
N GLU A 371 3.26 41.06 -1.24
CA GLU A 371 3.97 41.06 -2.51
C GLU A 371 5.45 40.73 -2.31
N ASP A 372 6.13 41.42 -1.41
CA ASP A 372 7.54 41.18 -1.09
C ASP A 372 7.77 39.73 -0.66
N PHE A 373 6.86 39.17 0.14
CA PHE A 373 6.96 37.77 0.56
C PHE A 373 6.82 36.80 -0.61
N LEU A 374 5.81 37.00 -1.49
CA LEU A 374 5.64 36.20 -2.70
C LEU A 374 6.88 36.26 -3.60
N VAL A 375 7.43 37.46 -3.83
CA VAL A 375 8.54 37.68 -4.76
C VAL A 375 9.88 37.22 -4.18
N MET A 376 10.15 37.48 -2.91
CA MET A 376 11.46 37.26 -2.30
C MET A 376 11.60 35.91 -1.59
N LYS A 377 10.49 35.29 -1.17
CA LYS A 377 10.52 34.02 -0.42
C LYS A 377 9.99 32.85 -1.23
N ILE A 378 8.82 33.01 -1.85
CA ILE A 378 8.15 31.90 -2.57
C ILE A 378 8.72 31.74 -3.98
N ALA A 379 8.67 32.78 -4.81
CA ALA A 379 9.08 32.70 -6.21
C ALA A 379 10.48 32.11 -6.46
N PRO A 380 11.52 32.37 -5.64
CA PRO A 380 12.85 31.79 -5.86
C PRO A 380 12.92 30.27 -5.61
N THR A 381 11.94 29.70 -4.92
CA THR A 381 11.93 28.29 -4.50
C THR A 381 10.88 27.44 -5.21
N LEU A 382 10.07 28.06 -6.07
CA LEU A 382 8.95 27.45 -6.77
C LEU A 382 9.31 27.20 -8.25
N ALA A 383 9.24 25.94 -8.68
CA ALA A 383 9.40 25.57 -10.08
C ALA A 383 8.10 25.85 -10.86
N ARG A 384 8.19 26.05 -12.18
CA ARG A 384 7.01 26.31 -13.02
C ARG A 384 6.14 25.07 -13.21
N GLU A 385 6.77 23.91 -13.11
CA GLU A 385 6.14 22.59 -13.22
C GLU A 385 5.53 22.14 -11.87
N ASP A 386 5.68 22.94 -10.82
CA ASP A 386 5.15 22.64 -9.50
C ASP A 386 3.63 22.84 -9.44
N LEU A 387 2.93 21.98 -8.69
CA LEU A 387 1.48 22.05 -8.52
C LEU A 387 1.03 23.39 -7.91
N TYR A 388 1.89 24.05 -7.15
CA TYR A 388 1.59 25.34 -6.51
C TYR A 388 1.86 26.55 -7.41
N TRP A 389 2.31 26.36 -8.65
CA TRP A 389 2.58 27.46 -9.58
C TRP A 389 1.31 28.24 -9.93
N GLU A 390 0.21 27.56 -10.27
CA GLU A 390 -1.07 28.22 -10.59
C GLU A 390 -1.65 28.99 -9.39
N PRO A 391 -1.75 28.40 -8.17
CA PRO A 391 -2.12 29.15 -6.97
C PRO A 391 -1.23 30.38 -6.72
N PHE A 392 0.09 30.25 -6.90
CA PHE A 392 1.02 31.38 -6.76
C PHE A 392 0.74 32.51 -7.75
N GLN A 393 0.48 32.18 -9.02
CA GLN A 393 0.14 33.19 -10.03
C GLN A 393 -1.15 33.93 -9.68
N MET A 394 -2.18 33.19 -9.23
CA MET A 394 -3.45 33.76 -8.80
C MET A 394 -3.27 34.73 -7.63
N GLU A 395 -2.52 34.34 -6.60
CA GLU A 395 -2.23 35.20 -5.45
C GLU A 395 -1.44 36.44 -5.84
N LEU A 396 -0.39 36.27 -6.65
CA LEU A 396 0.40 37.39 -7.15
C LEU A 396 -0.47 38.38 -7.93
N GLU A 397 -1.37 37.90 -8.79
CA GLU A 397 -2.30 38.78 -9.50
C GLU A 397 -3.23 39.56 -8.57
N ASN A 398 -3.74 38.91 -7.54
CA ASN A 398 -4.63 39.55 -6.58
C ASN A 398 -3.91 40.65 -5.79
N VAL A 399 -2.68 40.39 -5.33
CA VAL A 399 -1.87 41.41 -4.64
C VAL A 399 -1.50 42.55 -5.59
N LEU A 400 -1.08 42.25 -6.83
CA LEU A 400 -0.71 43.28 -7.82
C LEU A 400 -1.88 44.18 -8.25
N LYS A 401 -3.12 43.67 -8.20
CA LYS A 401 -4.32 44.50 -8.41
C LYS A 401 -4.46 45.58 -7.33
N ILE A 402 -3.95 45.34 -6.13
CA ILE A 402 -4.00 46.27 -4.99
C ILE A 402 -2.80 47.23 -5.05
N THR A 403 -1.57 46.69 -5.13
CA THR A 403 -0.32 47.48 -5.10
C THR A 403 -0.04 48.25 -6.40
N LYS A 404 -0.65 47.83 -7.52
CA LYS A 404 -0.43 48.36 -8.88
C LYS A 404 1.00 48.15 -9.42
N HIS A 405 1.81 47.30 -8.79
CA HIS A 405 3.20 47.02 -9.20
C HIS A 405 3.32 46.02 -10.38
N TYR A 406 2.57 46.22 -11.47
CA TYR A 406 2.51 45.26 -12.59
C TYR A 406 3.86 44.97 -13.27
N TYR A 407 4.89 45.79 -13.03
CA TYR A 407 6.26 45.54 -13.49
C TYR A 407 6.88 44.26 -12.89
N VAL A 408 6.39 43.78 -11.75
CA VAL A 408 6.87 42.57 -11.06
C VAL A 408 6.72 41.33 -11.92
N LYS A 409 5.61 41.19 -12.66
CA LYS A 409 5.40 40.07 -13.60
C LYS A 409 6.51 39.96 -14.63
N ARG A 410 6.95 41.11 -15.17
CA ARG A 410 8.06 41.18 -16.15
C ARG A 410 9.38 40.73 -15.52
N LYS A 411 9.66 41.15 -14.29
CA LYS A 411 10.88 40.73 -13.56
C LYS A 411 10.91 39.22 -13.31
N LEU A 412 9.76 38.62 -12.99
CA LEU A 412 9.64 37.18 -12.76
C LEU A 412 9.48 36.36 -14.05
N LYS A 413 9.45 37.01 -15.22
CA LYS A 413 9.20 36.37 -16.53
C LYS A 413 7.88 35.57 -16.55
N ILE A 414 6.89 36.03 -15.80
CA ILE A 414 5.53 35.46 -15.77
C ILE A 414 4.74 36.16 -16.88
N LYS A 415 4.11 35.37 -17.75
CA LYS A 415 3.30 35.90 -18.86
C LYS A 415 2.02 36.55 -18.35
#